data_AF-A0A9E1LP08-F1
#
_entry.id   AF-A0A9E1LP08-F1
#
_cell.length_a   1.000
_cell.length_b   1.000
_cell.length_c   1.000
_cell.angle_alpha   90.00
_cell.angle_beta   90.00
_cell.angle_gamma   90.00
#
_symmetry.space_group_name_H-M   'P 1'
#
loop_
_entity.id
_entity.type
_entity.pdbx_description
1 polymer ?
#
loop_
_entity_poly.entity_id
_entity_poly.type
_entity_poly.pdbx_seq_one_letter_code
_entity_poly.pdbx_strand_id
1 'polypeptide(L)'
;KAKQYITDGDVFQVVLSQQFHLPVSASALEVYRVLRSVNPSPYMYLLECEDQEGHPYHVVGSSPEALVTVYQRRVVSHPIAGSRPRGATPEEDQAHAASMSRDLKEQAEHLMLVDLARNDLSKVCAPGTLEVSQFMEVERFSHIMHLVSSVEGELTPEATSVDVFEAAFPAGTLSGAPKPRALEIIDELEPCQRGVYGGVVGYFGHSGDADLAITIRTVWMRDGLAIVQAGAGIVADSDPDAEYMETIHKASAPARAIAIANALEPDAR
;
A
#
# COMPACT_ATOMS: atom_id res chain seq x y z
N LYS A 1 17.85 6.36 13.40
CA LYS A 1 16.80 6.90 14.29
C LYS A 1 15.68 5.87 14.53
N ALA A 2 14.91 5.47 13.50
CA ALA A 2 13.86 4.44 13.65
C ALA A 2 14.31 3.15 14.37
N LYS A 3 15.50 2.61 14.03
CA LYS A 3 16.07 1.44 14.73
C LYS A 3 16.27 1.64 16.24
N GLN A 4 16.51 2.87 16.69
CA GLN A 4 16.63 3.20 18.11
C GLN A 4 15.29 3.02 18.81
N TYR A 5 14.21 3.56 18.24
CA TYR A 5 12.84 3.35 18.75
C TYR A 5 12.47 1.87 18.84
N ILE A 6 12.90 1.06 17.88
CA ILE A 6 12.68 -0.39 17.91
C ILE A 6 13.49 -1.06 19.03
N THR A 7 14.75 -0.67 19.19
CA THR A 7 15.65 -1.20 20.24
C THR A 7 15.17 -0.83 21.63
N ASP A 8 14.60 0.37 21.78
CA ASP A 8 14.04 0.88 23.04
C ASP A 8 12.67 0.26 23.36
N GLY A 9 12.07 -0.47 22.42
CA GLY A 9 10.81 -1.18 22.60
C GLY A 9 9.55 -0.35 22.32
N ASP A 10 9.68 0.82 21.69
CA ASP A 10 8.55 1.69 21.36
C ASP A 10 7.66 1.09 20.26
N VAL A 11 8.29 0.46 19.26
CA VAL A 11 7.62 -0.15 18.10
C VAL A 11 8.36 -1.43 17.68
N PHE A 12 7.63 -2.40 17.13
CA PHE A 12 8.20 -3.54 16.43
C PHE A 12 8.65 -3.16 15.01
N GLN A 13 7.87 -2.30 14.36
CA GLN A 13 8.10 -1.81 13.01
C GLN A 13 7.58 -0.39 12.85
N VAL A 14 8.28 0.42 12.06
CA VAL A 14 7.78 1.70 11.54
C VAL A 14 8.08 1.83 10.06
N VAL A 15 7.13 2.30 9.27
CA VAL A 15 7.25 2.45 7.82
C VAL A 15 7.60 3.89 7.50
N LEU A 16 8.84 4.13 7.09
CA LEU A 16 9.31 5.45 6.68
C LEU A 16 9.26 5.57 5.17
N SER A 17 8.99 6.79 4.68
CA SER A 17 8.84 7.08 3.27
C SER A 17 9.55 8.36 2.86
N GLN A 18 9.74 8.52 1.55
CA GLN A 18 10.31 9.72 0.95
C GLN A 18 9.59 10.06 -0.36
N GLN A 19 9.60 11.35 -0.70
CA GLN A 19 9.00 11.86 -1.92
C GLN A 19 10.04 12.01 -3.03
N PHE A 20 9.63 11.65 -4.23
CA PHE A 20 10.35 11.84 -5.48
C PHE A 20 9.58 12.85 -6.32
N HIS A 21 10.22 13.98 -6.60
CA HIS A 21 9.64 15.09 -7.33
C HIS A 21 10.15 15.05 -8.77
N LEU A 22 9.23 14.99 -9.74
CA LEU A 22 9.52 14.78 -11.15
C LEU A 22 8.79 15.84 -11.99
N PRO A 23 9.45 16.45 -13.01
CA PRO A 23 8.75 17.28 -13.96
C PRO A 23 7.78 16.43 -14.79
N VAL A 24 6.57 16.95 -15.04
CA VAL A 24 5.57 16.29 -15.88
C VAL A 24 4.95 17.29 -16.84
N SER A 25 4.96 16.96 -18.13
CA SER A 25 4.31 17.72 -19.18
C SER A 25 3.13 16.95 -19.79
N ALA A 26 3.15 15.62 -19.69
CA ALA A 26 2.07 14.74 -20.09
C ALA A 26 0.79 14.94 -19.26
N SER A 27 -0.35 14.68 -19.89
CA SER A 27 -1.65 14.67 -19.20
C SER A 27 -1.77 13.50 -18.21
N ALA A 28 -2.62 13.66 -17.20
CA ALA A 28 -2.88 12.60 -16.23
C ALA A 28 -3.40 11.30 -16.88
N LEU A 29 -4.17 11.41 -17.98
CA LEU A 29 -4.64 10.26 -18.74
C LEU A 29 -3.50 9.52 -19.47
N GLU A 30 -2.50 10.22 -19.99
CA GLU A 30 -1.33 9.59 -20.61
C GLU A 30 -0.50 8.85 -19.57
N VAL A 31 -0.24 9.48 -18.42
CA VAL A 31 0.43 8.82 -17.28
C VAL A 31 -0.35 7.58 -16.85
N TYR A 32 -1.67 7.65 -16.73
CA TYR A 32 -2.53 6.51 -16.40
C TYR A 32 -2.40 5.36 -17.41
N ARG A 33 -2.47 5.68 -18.72
CA ARG A 33 -2.37 4.66 -19.78
C ARG A 33 -1.02 3.95 -19.76
N VAL A 34 0.07 4.70 -19.57
CA VAL A 34 1.40 4.12 -19.48
C VAL A 34 1.54 3.30 -18.20
N LEU A 35 1.09 3.82 -17.06
CA LEU A 35 1.15 3.11 -15.78
C LEU A 35 0.40 1.77 -15.86
N ARG A 36 -0.79 1.75 -16.47
CA ARG A 36 -1.58 0.54 -16.73
C ARG A 36 -0.83 -0.49 -17.57
N SER A 37 -0.04 -0.03 -18.55
CA SER A 37 0.74 -0.93 -19.42
C SER A 37 2.00 -1.47 -18.73
N VAL A 38 2.64 -0.65 -17.90
CA VAL A 38 3.95 -0.95 -17.31
C VAL A 38 3.83 -1.71 -16.00
N ASN A 39 2.76 -1.47 -15.24
CA ASN A 39 2.54 -2.08 -13.93
C ASN A 39 1.03 -2.20 -13.67
N PRO A 40 0.32 -3.14 -14.33
CA PRO A 40 -1.09 -3.38 -14.03
C PRO A 40 -1.28 -3.95 -12.62
N SER A 41 -2.23 -3.41 -11.87
CA SER A 41 -2.59 -3.90 -10.53
C SER A 41 -4.13 -4.03 -10.40
N PRO A 42 -4.64 -4.72 -9.36
CA PRO A 42 -6.08 -4.84 -9.12
C PRO A 42 -6.80 -3.50 -9.02
N TYR A 43 -6.13 -2.47 -8.45
CA TYR A 43 -6.69 -1.14 -8.28
C TYR A 43 -6.00 -0.12 -9.17
N MET A 44 -6.62 0.19 -10.30
CA MET A 44 -6.21 1.24 -11.23
C MET A 44 -7.15 2.43 -11.08
N TYR A 45 -6.62 3.64 -10.91
CA TYR A 45 -7.45 4.84 -10.79
C TYR A 45 -6.79 6.07 -11.39
N LEU A 46 -7.65 6.95 -11.90
CA LEU A 46 -7.36 8.31 -12.34
C LEU A 46 -8.45 9.19 -11.73
N LEU A 47 -8.06 10.08 -10.82
CA LEU A 47 -8.95 11.05 -10.21
C LEU A 47 -8.58 12.45 -10.71
N GLU A 48 -9.59 13.18 -11.15
CA GLU A 48 -9.52 14.60 -11.43
C GLU A 48 -10.16 15.32 -10.24
N CYS A 49 -9.39 16.14 -9.56
CA CYS A 49 -9.78 16.73 -8.29
C CYS A 49 -9.56 18.25 -8.32
N GLU A 50 -10.22 18.94 -7.40
CA GLU A 50 -10.01 20.36 -7.13
C GLU A 50 -9.68 20.54 -5.65
N ASP A 51 -8.73 21.40 -5.34
CA ASP A 51 -8.48 21.79 -3.94
C ASP A 51 -9.58 22.73 -3.40
N GLN A 52 -9.45 23.15 -2.15
CA GLN A 52 -10.45 24.02 -1.51
C GLN A 52 -10.60 25.39 -2.20
N GLU A 53 -9.61 25.81 -2.98
CA GLU A 53 -9.59 27.07 -3.73
C GLU A 53 -10.04 26.89 -5.19
N GLY A 54 -10.42 25.66 -5.59
CA GLY A 54 -10.85 25.32 -6.94
C GLY A 54 -9.69 25.08 -7.92
N HIS A 55 -8.46 24.89 -7.42
CA HIS A 55 -7.35 24.60 -8.31
C HIS A 55 -7.28 23.10 -8.62
N PRO A 56 -7.14 22.72 -9.91
CA PRO A 56 -7.14 21.33 -10.31
C PRO A 56 -5.86 20.62 -9.90
N TYR A 57 -6.00 19.36 -9.50
CA TYR A 57 -4.89 18.42 -9.35
C TYR A 57 -5.37 17.01 -9.73
N HIS A 58 -4.43 16.11 -10.00
CA HIS A 58 -4.74 14.75 -10.40
C HIS A 58 -4.07 13.71 -9.51
N VAL A 59 -4.74 12.57 -9.34
CA VAL A 59 -4.20 11.41 -8.63
C VAL A 59 -4.30 10.20 -9.55
N VAL A 60 -3.15 9.63 -9.92
CA VAL A 60 -3.05 8.52 -10.87
C VAL A 60 -2.34 7.36 -10.19
N GLY A 61 -2.96 6.19 -10.09
CA GLY A 61 -2.36 5.08 -9.35
C GLY A 61 -2.66 3.69 -9.89
N SER A 62 -1.80 2.77 -9.45
CA SER A 62 -1.87 1.33 -9.71
C SER A 62 -1.50 0.59 -8.43
N SER A 63 -2.44 0.56 -7.50
CA SER A 63 -2.22 -0.03 -6.18
C SER A 63 -2.38 -1.55 -6.21
N PRO A 64 -1.42 -2.29 -5.63
CA PRO A 64 -1.53 -3.75 -5.47
C PRO A 64 -2.38 -4.17 -4.27
N GLU A 65 -2.72 -3.25 -3.35
CA GLU A 65 -3.15 -3.61 -2.00
C GLU A 65 -4.45 -2.89 -1.62
N ALA A 66 -5.42 -3.67 -1.17
CA ALA A 66 -6.65 -3.18 -0.55
C ALA A 66 -6.38 -2.85 0.92
N LEU A 67 -6.95 -1.77 1.43
CA LEU A 67 -7.07 -1.59 2.88
C LEU A 67 -8.11 -2.57 3.41
N VAL A 68 -9.33 -2.44 2.89
CA VAL A 68 -10.52 -3.21 3.28
C VAL A 68 -11.53 -3.23 2.13
N THR A 69 -12.25 -4.34 2.02
CA THR A 69 -13.43 -4.49 1.17
C THR A 69 -14.60 -4.90 2.05
N VAL A 70 -15.76 -4.25 1.88
CA VAL A 70 -17.02 -4.57 2.54
C VAL A 70 -18.03 -4.93 1.46
N TYR A 71 -18.57 -6.14 1.54
CA TYR A 71 -19.61 -6.62 0.63
C TYR A 71 -20.67 -7.38 1.41
N GLN A 72 -21.93 -6.97 1.30
CA GLN A 72 -23.06 -7.62 1.99
C GLN A 72 -22.81 -7.82 3.50
N ARG A 73 -22.23 -6.80 4.15
CA ARG A 73 -21.86 -6.80 5.59
C ARG A 73 -20.73 -7.78 5.98
N ARG A 74 -20.08 -8.43 5.02
CA ARG A 74 -18.82 -9.14 5.23
C ARG A 74 -17.68 -8.17 4.95
N VAL A 75 -16.74 -8.05 5.88
CA VAL A 75 -15.50 -7.30 5.71
C VAL A 75 -14.35 -8.26 5.45
N VAL A 76 -13.47 -7.87 4.54
CA VAL A 76 -12.25 -8.61 4.18
C VAL A 76 -11.10 -7.62 4.15
N SER A 77 -9.98 -8.02 4.73
CA SER A 77 -8.68 -7.36 4.56
C SER A 77 -7.65 -8.40 4.14
N HIS A 78 -6.76 -8.02 3.24
CA HIS A 78 -5.72 -8.89 2.70
C HIS A 78 -4.33 -8.37 3.10
N PRO A 79 -3.82 -8.70 4.30
CA PRO A 79 -2.44 -8.41 4.65
C PRO A 79 -1.48 -9.03 3.62
N ILE A 80 -0.58 -8.22 3.08
CA ILE A 80 0.46 -8.65 2.14
C ILE A 80 1.82 -8.33 2.76
N ALA A 81 2.72 -9.31 2.79
CA ALA A 81 4.11 -9.10 3.18
C ALA A 81 5.03 -10.10 2.49
N GLY A 82 6.33 -9.84 2.51
CA GLY A 82 7.31 -10.65 1.81
C GLY A 82 7.17 -10.58 0.30
N SER A 83 8.31 -10.51 -0.37
CA SER A 83 8.35 -10.36 -1.81
C SER A 83 9.48 -11.18 -2.40
N ARG A 84 9.19 -11.95 -3.46
CA ARG A 84 10.22 -12.54 -4.33
C ARG A 84 9.85 -12.32 -5.80
N PRO A 85 10.85 -12.14 -6.68
CA PRO A 85 10.58 -12.10 -8.11
C PRO A 85 10.02 -13.45 -8.59
N ARG A 86 9.29 -13.45 -9.70
CA ARG A 86 8.94 -14.69 -10.39
C ARG A 86 10.20 -15.35 -10.93
N GLY A 87 10.28 -16.69 -10.85
CA GLY A 87 11.40 -17.45 -11.39
C GLY A 87 11.39 -17.49 -12.92
N ALA A 88 12.57 -17.59 -13.54
CA ALA A 88 12.69 -17.73 -14.98
C ALA A 88 12.24 -19.13 -15.46
N THR A 89 12.24 -20.12 -14.57
CA THR A 89 11.71 -21.47 -14.79
C THR A 89 10.74 -21.88 -13.68
N PRO A 90 9.86 -22.88 -13.90
CA PRO A 90 8.97 -23.40 -12.86
C PRO A 90 9.71 -23.86 -11.60
N GLU A 91 10.88 -24.47 -11.75
CA GLU A 91 11.71 -24.94 -10.64
C GLU A 91 12.26 -23.77 -9.83
N GLU A 92 12.74 -22.72 -10.53
CA GLU A 92 13.22 -21.50 -9.88
C GLU A 92 12.07 -20.77 -9.18
N ASP A 93 10.90 -20.67 -9.80
CA ASP A 93 9.71 -20.02 -9.23
C ASP A 93 9.26 -20.73 -7.95
N GLN A 94 9.33 -22.06 -7.94
CA GLN A 94 9.01 -22.86 -6.77
C GLN A 94 10.10 -22.76 -5.68
N ALA A 95 11.37 -22.60 -6.06
CA ALA A 95 12.45 -22.34 -5.11
C ALA A 95 12.29 -20.95 -4.44
N HIS A 96 11.96 -19.91 -5.21
CA HIS A 96 11.65 -18.57 -4.69
C HIS A 96 10.48 -18.62 -3.70
N ALA A 97 9.38 -19.28 -4.08
CA ALA A 97 8.21 -19.46 -3.22
C ALA A 97 8.56 -20.20 -1.92
N ALA A 98 9.30 -21.31 -2.01
CA ALA A 98 9.73 -22.09 -0.86
C ALA A 98 10.74 -21.35 0.03
N SER A 99 11.57 -20.47 -0.54
CA SER A 99 12.51 -19.65 0.22
C SER A 99 11.78 -18.59 1.05
N MET A 100 10.79 -17.91 0.46
CA MET A 100 9.99 -16.89 1.13
C MET A 100 9.11 -17.50 2.22
N SER A 101 8.45 -18.62 1.94
CA SER A 101 7.59 -19.29 2.91
C SER A 101 8.33 -19.92 4.07
N ARG A 102 9.67 -20.02 4.03
CA ARG A 102 10.52 -20.52 5.12
C ARG A 102 11.36 -19.42 5.78
N ASP A 103 11.28 -18.19 5.27
CA ASP A 103 12.01 -17.07 5.81
C ASP A 103 11.33 -16.61 7.12
N LEU A 104 11.98 -16.88 8.24
CA LEU A 104 11.45 -16.56 9.58
C LEU A 104 11.23 -15.06 9.77
N LYS A 105 12.00 -14.21 9.09
CA LYS A 105 11.81 -12.76 9.13
C LYS A 105 10.49 -12.38 8.46
N GLU A 106 10.30 -12.84 7.23
CA GLU A 106 9.10 -12.56 6.42
C GLU A 106 7.84 -13.13 7.09
N GLN A 107 7.92 -14.33 7.67
CA GLN A 107 6.81 -14.91 8.43
C GLN A 107 6.46 -14.08 9.67
N ALA A 108 7.45 -13.61 10.43
CA ALA A 108 7.21 -12.82 11.63
C ALA A 108 6.58 -11.45 11.29
N GLU A 109 7.10 -10.78 10.27
CA GLU A 109 6.53 -9.51 9.77
C GLU A 109 5.10 -9.72 9.26
N HIS A 110 4.85 -10.78 8.49
CA HIS A 110 3.51 -11.08 7.99
C HIS A 110 2.53 -11.41 9.12
N LEU A 111 2.92 -12.23 10.10
CA LEU A 111 2.07 -12.56 11.25
C LEU A 111 1.64 -11.32 12.01
N MET A 112 2.57 -10.39 12.24
CA MET A 112 2.29 -9.12 12.90
C MET A 112 1.23 -8.30 12.13
N LEU A 113 1.30 -8.27 10.81
CA LEU A 113 0.30 -7.58 9.98
C LEU A 113 -1.07 -8.26 10.01
N VAL A 114 -1.10 -9.60 10.04
CA VAL A 114 -2.34 -10.36 10.25
C VAL A 114 -2.96 -10.04 11.60
N ASP A 115 -2.16 -10.01 12.67
CA ASP A 115 -2.66 -9.68 14.00
C ASP A 115 -3.13 -8.22 14.11
N LEU A 116 -2.48 -7.29 13.41
CA LEU A 116 -2.95 -5.92 13.33
C LEU A 116 -4.29 -5.83 12.61
N ALA A 117 -4.45 -6.50 11.46
CA ALA A 117 -5.71 -6.54 10.73
C ALA A 117 -6.83 -7.17 11.57
N ARG A 118 -6.54 -8.26 12.31
CA ARG A 118 -7.48 -8.84 13.27
C ARG A 118 -7.85 -7.86 14.38
N ASN A 119 -6.88 -7.15 14.94
CA ASN A 119 -7.13 -6.15 15.97
C ASN A 119 -8.02 -5.02 15.46
N ASP A 120 -7.75 -4.51 14.27
CA ASP A 120 -8.53 -3.44 13.64
C ASP A 120 -9.96 -3.89 13.36
N LEU A 121 -10.15 -5.02 12.67
CA LEU A 121 -11.48 -5.52 12.34
C LEU A 121 -12.27 -5.97 13.57
N SER A 122 -11.62 -6.35 14.68
CA SER A 122 -12.31 -6.74 15.93
C SER A 122 -13.11 -5.62 16.57
N LYS A 123 -12.81 -4.37 16.22
CA LYS A 123 -13.53 -3.18 16.73
C LYS A 123 -14.93 -3.05 16.13
N VAL A 124 -15.17 -3.67 14.97
CA VAL A 124 -16.39 -3.47 14.15
C VAL A 124 -17.10 -4.78 13.78
N CYS A 125 -16.41 -5.93 13.88
CA CYS A 125 -16.97 -7.24 13.60
C CYS A 125 -17.69 -7.86 14.80
N ALA A 126 -18.70 -8.69 14.52
CA ALA A 126 -19.41 -9.45 15.53
C ALA A 126 -18.46 -10.44 16.25
N PRO A 127 -18.55 -10.57 17.59
CA PRO A 127 -17.73 -11.52 18.32
C PRO A 127 -17.88 -12.94 17.79
N GLY A 128 -16.75 -13.61 17.52
CA GLY A 128 -16.72 -14.98 17.03
C GLY A 128 -16.87 -15.16 15.51
N THR A 129 -17.08 -14.07 14.74
CA THR A 129 -17.14 -14.16 13.27
C THR A 129 -15.80 -13.90 12.59
N LEU A 130 -14.83 -13.31 13.30
CA LEU A 130 -13.50 -13.03 12.73
C LEU A 130 -12.70 -14.32 12.56
N GLU A 131 -12.30 -14.58 11.32
CA GLU A 131 -11.48 -15.71 10.94
C GLU A 131 -10.32 -15.28 10.03
N VAL A 132 -9.26 -16.09 10.04
CA VAL A 132 -8.18 -16.00 9.07
C VAL A 132 -8.41 -17.12 8.06
N SER A 133 -9.10 -16.81 6.97
CA SER A 133 -9.57 -17.79 5.98
C SER A 133 -8.43 -18.34 5.10
N GLN A 134 -7.40 -17.53 4.90
CA GLN A 134 -6.14 -17.89 4.25
C GLN A 134 -5.00 -17.37 5.11
N PHE A 135 -3.97 -18.19 5.33
CA PHE A 135 -2.87 -17.84 6.22
C PHE A 135 -1.51 -18.16 5.59
N MET A 136 -0.71 -17.11 5.36
CA MET A 136 0.66 -17.20 4.83
C MET A 136 0.76 -18.02 3.53
N GLU A 137 -0.21 -17.86 2.64
CA GLU A 137 -0.20 -18.51 1.34
C GLU A 137 0.64 -17.70 0.34
N VAL A 138 1.36 -18.39 -0.55
CA VAL A 138 2.14 -17.72 -1.59
C VAL A 138 1.24 -17.43 -2.79
N GLU A 139 0.94 -16.16 -3.01
CA GLU A 139 0.19 -15.70 -4.18
C GLU A 139 1.14 -15.21 -5.27
N ARG A 140 0.88 -15.60 -6.52
CA ARG A 140 1.73 -15.30 -7.69
C ARG A 140 1.08 -14.25 -8.56
N PHE A 141 1.74 -13.11 -8.70
CA PHE A 141 1.41 -12.04 -9.64
C PHE A 141 2.29 -12.15 -10.90
N SER A 142 2.10 -11.25 -11.87
CA SER A 142 2.78 -11.30 -13.17
C SER A 142 4.32 -11.23 -13.06
N HIS A 143 4.85 -10.44 -12.11
CA HIS A 143 6.29 -10.20 -11.97
C HIS A 143 6.83 -10.47 -10.57
N ILE A 144 5.96 -10.68 -9.59
CA ILE A 144 6.31 -10.87 -8.18
C ILE A 144 5.42 -11.93 -7.54
N MET A 145 5.82 -12.45 -6.39
CA MET A 145 4.99 -13.26 -5.50
C MET A 145 5.06 -12.71 -4.08
N HIS A 146 3.98 -12.88 -3.33
CA HIS A 146 3.85 -12.37 -1.96
C HIS A 146 3.33 -13.45 -1.01
N LEU A 147 3.62 -13.32 0.29
CA LEU A 147 2.82 -13.99 1.32
C LEU A 147 1.55 -13.17 1.53
N VAL A 148 0.42 -13.85 1.43
CA VAL A 148 -0.90 -13.26 1.56
C VAL A 148 -1.68 -14.03 2.62
N SER A 149 -2.41 -13.29 3.43
CA SER A 149 -3.45 -13.82 4.31
C SER A 149 -4.75 -13.08 4.05
N SER A 150 -5.86 -13.68 4.46
CA SER A 150 -7.19 -13.09 4.37
C SER A 150 -7.81 -13.09 5.76
N VAL A 151 -8.11 -11.89 6.27
CA VAL A 151 -8.79 -11.70 7.55
C VAL A 151 -10.19 -11.21 7.27
N GLU A 152 -11.19 -11.98 7.72
CA GLU A 152 -12.57 -11.79 7.32
C GLU A 152 -13.51 -11.87 8.52
N GLY A 153 -14.60 -11.11 8.48
CA GLY A 153 -15.62 -11.14 9.53
C GLY A 153 -16.95 -10.54 9.09
N GLU A 154 -17.97 -10.71 9.92
CA GLU A 154 -19.28 -10.08 9.72
C GLU A 154 -19.39 -8.82 10.58
N LEU A 155 -19.89 -7.73 9.99
CA LEU A 155 -20.08 -6.48 10.72
C LEU A 155 -21.17 -6.61 11.79
N THR A 156 -20.93 -6.02 12.97
CA THR A 156 -21.97 -5.81 13.99
C THR A 156 -23.16 -5.02 13.40
N PRO A 157 -24.41 -5.28 13.82
CA PRO A 157 -25.60 -4.62 13.26
C PRO A 157 -25.50 -3.09 13.16
N GLU A 158 -24.79 -2.47 14.10
CA GLU A 158 -24.61 -1.03 14.23
C GLU A 158 -23.45 -0.48 13.37
N ALA A 159 -22.48 -1.31 13.00
CA ALA A 159 -21.32 -0.87 12.23
C ALA A 159 -21.66 -0.62 10.76
N THR A 160 -21.07 0.46 10.23
CA THR A 160 -21.12 0.89 8.83
C THR A 160 -19.77 0.66 8.15
N SER A 161 -19.73 0.76 6.83
CA SER A 161 -18.45 0.71 6.09
C SER A 161 -17.51 1.88 6.39
N VAL A 162 -18.04 3.00 6.87
CA VAL A 162 -17.21 4.13 7.34
C VAL A 162 -16.52 3.77 8.66
N ASP A 163 -17.23 3.11 9.59
CA ASP A 163 -16.62 2.63 10.84
C ASP A 163 -15.52 1.60 10.56
N VAL A 164 -15.71 0.76 9.54
CA VAL A 164 -14.68 -0.19 9.07
C VAL A 164 -13.44 0.54 8.58
N PHE A 165 -13.62 1.58 7.76
CA PHE A 165 -12.54 2.43 7.29
C PHE A 165 -11.80 3.07 8.48
N GLU A 166 -12.50 3.70 9.42
CA GLU A 166 -11.89 4.34 10.59
C GLU A 166 -11.12 3.35 11.47
N ALA A 167 -11.63 2.13 11.63
CA ALA A 167 -10.98 1.09 12.41
C ALA A 167 -9.68 0.57 11.77
N ALA A 168 -9.66 0.42 10.44
CA ALA A 168 -8.53 -0.10 9.69
C ALA A 168 -7.50 0.97 9.32
N PHE A 169 -7.90 2.23 9.19
CA PHE A 169 -7.07 3.30 8.66
C PHE A 169 -6.04 3.86 9.68
N PRO A 170 -4.83 4.23 9.24
CA PRO A 170 -4.16 3.82 7.99
C PRO A 170 -3.69 2.37 8.08
N ALA A 171 -3.34 1.79 6.92
CA ALA A 171 -2.86 0.42 6.84
C ALA A 171 -1.59 0.20 7.69
N GLY A 172 -1.47 -0.97 8.31
CA GLY A 172 -0.26 -1.37 9.05
C GLY A 172 1.00 -1.39 8.19
N THR A 173 0.85 -1.85 6.94
CA THR A 173 1.89 -1.89 5.90
C THR A 173 2.41 -0.50 5.52
N LEU A 174 1.69 0.56 5.88
CA LEU A 174 2.07 1.96 5.62
C LEU A 174 2.32 2.76 6.90
N SER A 175 2.16 2.17 8.09
CA SER A 175 2.36 2.86 9.37
C SER A 175 3.39 2.12 10.21
N GLY A 176 2.98 1.03 10.85
CA GLY A 176 3.82 0.21 11.70
C GLY A 176 3.03 -0.41 12.84
N ALA A 177 3.74 -1.01 13.80
CA ALA A 177 3.14 -1.68 14.92
C ALA A 177 3.95 -1.43 16.21
N PRO A 178 3.32 -0.99 17.32
CA PRO A 178 1.92 -0.55 17.44
C PRO A 178 1.59 0.71 16.62
N LYS A 179 0.43 0.73 15.95
CA LYS A 179 0.05 1.77 14.97
C LYS A 179 0.13 3.21 15.53
N PRO A 180 -0.42 3.54 16.72
CA PRO A 180 -0.38 4.92 17.22
C PRO A 180 1.06 5.44 17.41
N ARG A 181 1.93 4.63 18.02
CA ARG A 181 3.32 5.01 18.27
C ARG A 181 4.12 5.11 16.98
N ALA A 182 3.89 4.21 16.02
CA ALA A 182 4.52 4.28 14.70
C ALA A 182 4.16 5.58 13.96
N LEU A 183 2.91 6.06 14.06
CA LEU A 183 2.49 7.31 13.45
C LEU A 183 3.16 8.54 14.09
N GLU A 184 3.35 8.56 15.40
CA GLU A 184 4.11 9.62 16.09
C GLU A 184 5.57 9.67 15.59
N ILE A 185 6.20 8.51 15.43
CA ILE A 185 7.58 8.42 14.93
C ILE A 185 7.65 8.87 13.46
N ILE A 186 6.65 8.54 12.64
CA ILE A 186 6.55 9.01 11.26
C ILE A 186 6.48 10.55 11.22
N ASP A 187 5.62 11.16 12.03
CA ASP A 187 5.47 12.61 12.11
C ASP A 187 6.75 13.31 12.56
N GLU A 188 7.51 12.69 13.47
CA GLU A 188 8.81 13.21 13.92
C GLU A 188 9.91 13.09 12.85
N LEU A 189 9.95 11.99 12.12
CA LEU A 189 11.08 11.64 11.27
C LEU A 189 10.91 12.04 9.80
N GLU A 190 9.69 12.12 9.28
CA GLU A 190 9.44 12.55 7.90
C GLU A 190 9.43 14.08 7.80
N PRO A 191 10.06 14.67 6.76
CA PRO A 191 10.20 16.12 6.65
C PRO A 191 8.91 16.83 6.19
N CYS A 192 7.89 16.08 5.79
CA CYS A 192 6.66 16.60 5.20
C CYS A 192 5.49 15.66 5.47
N GLN A 193 4.27 16.22 5.44
CA GLN A 193 3.05 15.42 5.47
C GLN A 193 2.94 14.55 4.22
N ARG A 194 2.33 13.37 4.37
CA ARG A 194 2.19 12.37 3.30
C ARG A 194 1.17 12.71 2.23
N GLY A 195 0.26 13.65 2.50
CA GLY A 195 -0.81 14.01 1.58
C GLY A 195 -1.64 12.78 1.22
N VAL A 196 -1.70 12.43 -0.07
CA VAL A 196 -2.42 11.23 -0.50
C VAL A 196 -1.73 9.94 -0.10
N TYR A 197 -0.39 9.89 0.04
CA TYR A 197 0.36 8.64 0.25
C TYR A 197 0.00 7.92 1.56
N GLY A 198 -0.28 6.62 1.48
CA GLY A 198 -0.74 5.83 2.63
C GLY A 198 -2.19 6.12 3.04
N GLY A 199 -2.87 7.02 2.32
CA GLY A 199 -4.32 7.20 2.31
C GLY A 199 -5.06 6.07 1.58
N VAL A 200 -6.31 6.32 1.19
CA VAL A 200 -7.09 5.38 0.35
C VAL A 200 -7.74 6.06 -0.86
N VAL A 201 -7.98 5.26 -1.90
CA VAL A 201 -8.87 5.59 -3.02
C VAL A 201 -9.86 4.45 -3.20
N GLY A 202 -11.13 4.77 -3.40
CA GLY A 202 -12.17 3.77 -3.51
C GLY A 202 -13.56 4.39 -3.47
N TYR A 203 -14.54 3.60 -3.04
CA TYR A 203 -15.93 4.06 -2.93
C TYR A 203 -16.62 3.56 -1.66
N PHE A 204 -17.67 4.28 -1.27
CA PHE A 204 -18.70 3.84 -0.35
C PHE A 204 -20.02 3.78 -1.11
N GLY A 205 -20.60 2.59 -1.20
CA GLY A 205 -21.86 2.32 -1.90
C GLY A 205 -23.07 2.64 -1.03
N HIS A 206 -24.18 2.99 -1.67
CA HIS A 206 -25.44 3.27 -0.96
C HIS A 206 -26.01 2.06 -0.22
N SER A 207 -25.67 0.84 -0.65
CA SER A 207 -25.99 -0.43 0.03
C SER A 207 -25.16 -0.68 1.30
N GLY A 208 -24.20 0.18 1.60
CA GLY A 208 -23.23 -0.01 2.69
C GLY A 208 -21.97 -0.78 2.28
N ASP A 209 -21.87 -1.22 1.03
CA ASP A 209 -20.65 -1.83 0.49
C ASP A 209 -19.52 -0.80 0.37
N ALA A 210 -18.26 -1.23 0.42
CA ALA A 210 -17.11 -0.37 0.22
C ALA A 210 -15.95 -1.15 -0.38
N ASP A 211 -15.11 -0.49 -1.15
CA ASP A 211 -13.87 -1.09 -1.64
C ASP A 211 -12.79 -0.01 -1.71
N LEU A 212 -11.77 -0.14 -0.87
CA LEU A 212 -10.80 0.91 -0.58
C LEU A 212 -9.38 0.38 -0.82
N ALA A 213 -8.73 0.90 -1.85
CA ALA A 213 -7.33 0.62 -2.16
C ALA A 213 -6.40 1.56 -1.40
N ILE A 214 -5.26 1.05 -0.94
CA ILE A 214 -4.21 1.90 -0.35
C ILE A 214 -3.57 2.72 -1.47
N THR A 215 -3.26 3.98 -1.21
CA THR A 215 -2.61 4.92 -2.15
C THR A 215 -1.09 4.76 -2.17
N ILE A 216 -0.66 3.64 -2.74
CA ILE A 216 0.73 3.35 -3.08
C ILE A 216 0.88 3.12 -4.57
N ARG A 217 2.10 3.33 -5.07
CA ARG A 217 2.39 3.38 -6.52
C ARG A 217 1.46 4.39 -7.22
N THR A 218 1.34 5.54 -6.58
CA THR A 218 0.45 6.64 -6.95
C THR A 218 1.28 7.87 -7.29
N VAL A 219 0.85 8.58 -8.32
CA VAL A 219 1.35 9.87 -8.76
C VAL A 219 0.33 10.92 -8.38
N TRP A 220 0.75 11.92 -7.61
CA TRP A 220 0.00 13.18 -7.47
C TRP A 220 0.57 14.19 -8.47
N MET A 221 -0.27 14.88 -9.24
CA MET A 221 0.15 15.77 -10.32
C MET A 221 -0.52 17.13 -10.21
N ARG A 222 0.26 18.21 -10.31
CA ARG A 222 -0.20 19.59 -10.35
C ARG A 222 0.88 20.52 -10.90
N ASP A 223 0.51 21.54 -11.67
CA ASP A 223 1.40 22.64 -12.09
C ASP A 223 2.75 22.20 -12.67
N GLY A 224 2.75 21.16 -13.53
CA GLY A 224 3.95 20.62 -14.16
C GLY A 224 4.85 19.79 -13.23
N LEU A 225 4.39 19.50 -12.01
CA LEU A 225 5.06 18.67 -11.01
C LEU A 225 4.28 17.38 -10.78
N ALA A 226 4.99 16.25 -10.80
CA ALA A 226 4.53 14.96 -10.35
C ALA A 226 5.27 14.57 -9.07
N ILE A 227 4.53 14.16 -8.05
CA ILE A 227 5.06 13.63 -6.80
C ILE A 227 4.73 12.14 -6.73
N VAL A 228 5.77 11.33 -6.55
CA VAL A 228 5.67 9.90 -6.25
C VAL A 228 6.27 9.69 -4.87
N GLN A 229 5.53 9.07 -3.96
CA GLN A 229 6.04 8.75 -2.62
C GLN A 229 6.11 7.24 -2.44
N ALA A 230 7.20 6.76 -1.84
CA ALA A 230 7.43 5.35 -1.57
C ALA A 230 8.17 5.17 -0.24
N GLY A 231 7.93 4.03 0.40
CA GLY A 231 8.44 3.74 1.74
C GLY A 231 8.83 2.28 1.95
N ALA A 232 9.52 2.06 3.06
CA ALA A 232 10.04 0.77 3.49
C ALA A 232 9.76 0.56 4.98
N GLY A 233 9.45 -0.68 5.34
CA GLY A 233 9.21 -1.09 6.73
C GLY A 233 10.55 -1.27 7.44
N ILE A 234 10.80 -0.47 8.47
CA ILE A 234 12.02 -0.56 9.25
C ILE A 234 11.79 -1.49 10.44
N VAL A 235 12.62 -2.53 10.51
CA VAL A 235 12.69 -3.49 11.63
C VAL A 235 14.08 -3.46 12.30
N ALA A 236 14.26 -4.21 13.39
CA ALA A 236 15.52 -4.23 14.15
C ALA A 236 16.75 -4.59 13.29
N ASP A 237 16.57 -5.51 12.34
CA ASP A 237 17.64 -6.00 11.46
C ASP A 237 17.70 -5.28 10.10
N SER A 238 16.91 -4.23 9.89
CA SER A 238 16.94 -3.46 8.64
C SER A 238 18.32 -2.84 8.38
N ASP A 239 18.75 -2.92 7.13
CA ASP A 239 19.96 -2.27 6.61
C ASP A 239 19.58 -0.95 5.93
N PRO A 240 20.06 0.22 6.40
CA PRO A 240 19.61 1.51 5.88
C PRO A 240 19.75 1.71 4.37
N ASP A 241 20.82 1.18 3.77
CA ASP A 241 21.06 1.34 2.34
C ASP A 241 20.11 0.44 1.53
N ALA A 242 19.87 -0.78 2.00
CA ALA A 242 18.87 -1.68 1.40
C ALA A 242 17.46 -1.09 1.45
N GLU A 243 17.02 -0.56 2.60
CA GLU A 243 15.69 0.05 2.74
C GLU A 243 15.54 1.30 1.85
N TYR A 244 16.59 2.12 1.76
CA TYR A 244 16.62 3.26 0.84
C TYR A 244 16.46 2.81 -0.61
N MET A 245 17.23 1.81 -1.05
CA MET A 245 17.13 1.25 -2.40
C MET A 245 15.74 0.65 -2.68
N GLU A 246 15.11 0.03 -1.67
CA GLU A 246 13.74 -0.49 -1.81
C GLU A 246 12.74 0.62 -2.10
N THR A 247 12.83 1.77 -1.44
CA THR A 247 11.94 2.90 -1.73
C THR A 247 12.11 3.42 -3.18
N ILE A 248 13.34 3.46 -3.70
CA ILE A 248 13.62 3.82 -5.10
C ILE A 248 12.99 2.80 -6.05
N HIS A 249 13.17 1.51 -5.78
CA HIS A 249 12.59 0.44 -6.59
C HIS A 249 11.06 0.52 -6.62
N LYS A 250 10.41 0.79 -5.48
CA LYS A 250 8.95 0.97 -5.39
C LYS A 250 8.46 2.20 -6.14
N ALA A 251 9.21 3.31 -6.13
CA ALA A 251 8.89 4.52 -6.88
C ALA A 251 9.18 4.41 -8.40
N SER A 252 10.01 3.44 -8.81
CA SER A 252 10.51 3.33 -10.19
C SER A 252 9.42 3.10 -11.23
N ALA A 253 8.36 2.35 -10.91
CA ALA A 253 7.29 2.05 -11.88
C ALA A 253 6.44 3.30 -12.19
N PRO A 254 5.90 4.04 -11.19
CA PRO A 254 5.27 5.34 -11.43
C PRO A 254 6.21 6.36 -12.09
N ALA A 255 7.47 6.45 -11.64
CA ALA A 255 8.45 7.36 -12.22
C ALA A 255 8.74 7.08 -13.71
N ARG A 256 8.89 5.79 -14.06
CA ARG A 256 9.05 5.35 -15.45
C ARG A 256 7.80 5.63 -16.28
N ALA A 257 6.61 5.51 -15.69
CA ALA A 257 5.37 5.84 -16.38
C ALA A 257 5.30 7.34 -16.75
N ILE A 258 5.72 8.23 -15.84
CA ILE A 258 5.83 9.66 -16.10
C ILE A 258 6.85 9.93 -17.21
N ALA A 259 8.04 9.33 -17.12
CA ALA A 259 9.10 9.55 -18.12
C ALA A 259 8.69 9.11 -19.53
N ILE A 260 8.07 7.93 -19.65
CA ILE A 260 7.54 7.44 -20.94
C ILE A 260 6.40 8.34 -21.41
N ALA A 261 5.46 8.73 -20.53
CA ALA A 261 4.34 9.59 -20.89
C ALA A 261 4.82 10.96 -21.41
N ASN A 262 5.80 11.59 -20.76
CA ASN A 262 6.41 12.83 -21.26
C ASN A 262 7.06 12.63 -22.64
N ALA A 263 7.68 11.47 -22.89
CA ALA A 263 8.29 11.15 -24.18
C ALA A 263 7.28 10.74 -25.27
N LEU A 264 6.02 10.47 -24.90
CA LEU A 264 4.94 10.23 -25.86
C LEU A 264 4.41 11.52 -26.47
N GLU A 265 4.85 12.70 -26.00
CA GLU A 265 4.61 13.96 -26.70
C GLU A 265 5.10 13.82 -28.15
N PRO A 266 4.19 13.81 -29.13
CA PRO A 266 4.57 14.03 -30.51
C PRO A 266 4.88 15.52 -30.66
N ASP A 267 5.71 15.87 -31.62
CA ASP A 267 5.70 17.19 -32.26
C ASP A 267 4.25 17.67 -32.49
N ALA A 268 3.65 18.42 -31.56
CA ALA A 268 2.28 18.91 -31.67
C ALA A 268 1.93 19.97 -30.60
N ARG A 269 2.60 21.12 -30.63
CA ARG A 269 1.92 22.44 -30.59
C ARG A 269 2.70 23.44 -31.44
#